data_AF-A0A3T0D4V4-F1
#
_entry.id   AF-A0A3T0D4V4-F1
#
_cell.length_a   1.000
_cell.length_b   1.000
_cell.length_c   1.000
_cell.angle_alpha   90.00
_cell.angle_beta   90.00
_cell.angle_gamma   90.00
#
_symmetry.space_group_name_H-M   'P 1'
#
loop_
_entity.id
_entity.type
_entity.pdbx_description
1 polymer ?
#
loop_
_entity_poly.entity_id
_entity_poly.type
_entity_poly.pdbx_seq_one_letter_code
_entity_poly.pdbx_strand_id
1 'polypeptide(L)'
;MTDIQNENKKIELEIYYNGEYYLLKTQDKRYFYITSEDYVHLKVFLKDQNRISLNKEELNILESKTTKRIKMLIESLEKNDKKKKFLNSIILLEFKNADVFFSKIYPLVAILTRTKIFLFVTGILNLIELVIYSRYFRIVNLNNNFRNMWTLIWIILNIIIHEFAHALSVRHYGREILSAGMKLNFFVPIFFINTTDIIVCKKRERVWASFSAIVANFSLGSITSLATLFVQPLQIKILLISFSTISYVSALINLIPFWKLDGYHILCDVLGIPNLDNYFKKV
;
A
#
# COMPACT_ATOMS: atom_id res chain seq x y z
N MET A 1 -20.73 -14.99 -35.30
CA MET A 1 -21.83 -14.84 -34.31
C MET A 1 -21.26 -14.56 -32.90
N THR A 2 -20.31 -13.62 -32.78
CA THR A 2 -19.59 -13.34 -31.52
C THR A 2 -19.56 -11.85 -31.15
N ASP A 3 -20.38 -11.01 -31.80
CA ASP A 3 -20.38 -9.56 -31.55
C ASP A 3 -21.64 -9.04 -30.82
N ILE A 4 -22.69 -9.86 -30.68
CA ILE A 4 -23.97 -9.42 -30.08
C ILE A 4 -23.98 -9.51 -28.54
N GLN A 5 -23.07 -10.29 -27.94
CA GLN A 5 -23.01 -10.39 -26.47
C GLN A 5 -22.26 -9.24 -25.78
N ASN A 6 -21.63 -8.32 -26.53
CA ASN A 6 -20.89 -7.18 -25.96
C ASN A 6 -21.71 -5.88 -25.87
N GLU A 7 -22.91 -5.80 -26.46
CA GLU A 7 -23.71 -4.56 -26.47
C GLU A 7 -24.41 -4.26 -25.14
N ASN A 8 -24.65 -5.27 -24.30
CA ASN A 8 -25.33 -5.13 -23.02
C ASN A 8 -24.41 -5.10 -21.79
N LYS A 9 -23.09 -4.98 -21.97
CA LYS A 9 -22.15 -4.95 -20.85
C LYS A 9 -22.21 -3.59 -20.16
N LYS A 10 -23.00 -3.50 -19.09
CA LYS A 10 -23.06 -2.28 -18.28
C LYS A 10 -21.80 -2.12 -17.45
N ILE A 11 -21.20 -0.94 -17.50
CA ILE A 11 -20.03 -0.57 -16.70
C ILE A 11 -20.51 0.14 -15.45
N GLU A 12 -20.29 -0.46 -14.28
CA GLU A 12 -20.57 0.25 -13.02
C GLU A 12 -19.37 1.07 -12.55
N LEU A 13 -19.69 2.29 -12.15
CA LEU A 13 -18.77 3.28 -11.66
C LEU A 13 -19.30 3.85 -10.34
N GLU A 14 -18.43 4.03 -9.36
CA GLU A 14 -18.73 4.76 -8.14
C GLU A 14 -17.88 6.02 -8.08
N ILE A 15 -18.50 7.14 -7.70
CA ILE A 15 -17.82 8.44 -7.63
C ILE A 15 -17.59 8.80 -6.17
N TYR A 16 -16.36 9.21 -5.84
CA TYR A 16 -15.98 9.66 -4.50
C TYR A 16 -15.40 11.08 -4.56
N TYR A 17 -15.68 11.86 -3.52
CA TYR A 17 -14.96 13.08 -3.21
C TYR A 17 -14.54 13.02 -1.75
N ASN A 18 -13.23 13.12 -1.48
CA ASN A 18 -12.67 12.97 -0.13
C ASN A 18 -12.22 14.31 0.50
N GLY A 19 -12.60 15.45 -0.11
CA GLY A 19 -12.18 16.79 0.28
C GLY A 19 -10.96 17.33 -0.47
N GLU A 20 -10.15 16.45 -1.08
CA GLU A 20 -8.98 16.86 -1.88
C GLU A 20 -9.08 16.36 -3.33
N TYR A 21 -9.55 15.12 -3.53
CA TYR A 21 -9.58 14.45 -4.81
C TYR A 21 -10.98 14.04 -5.21
N TYR A 22 -11.26 14.16 -6.52
CA TYR A 22 -12.36 13.47 -7.17
C TYR A 22 -11.86 12.14 -7.72
N LEU A 23 -12.55 11.07 -7.38
CA LEU A 23 -12.15 9.71 -7.69
C LEU A 23 -13.28 8.97 -8.37
N LEU A 24 -12.91 8.16 -9.35
CA LEU A 24 -13.79 7.19 -9.99
C LEU A 24 -13.31 5.79 -9.65
N LYS A 25 -14.20 4.97 -9.08
CA LYS A 25 -13.97 3.55 -8.81
C LYS A 25 -14.73 2.71 -9.83
N THR A 26 -14.06 1.75 -10.45
CA THR A 26 -14.67 0.81 -11.40
C THR A 26 -15.13 -0.48 -10.70
N GLN A 27 -16.02 -1.26 -11.32
CA GLN A 27 -16.38 -2.63 -10.87
C GLN A 27 -15.19 -3.51 -10.48
N ASP A 28 -14.11 -3.47 -11.26
CA ASP A 28 -12.85 -4.21 -11.00
C ASP A 28 -12.04 -3.61 -9.80
N LYS A 29 -12.65 -2.76 -8.96
CA LYS A 29 -12.04 -2.06 -7.81
C LYS A 29 -10.80 -1.22 -8.14
N ARG A 30 -10.66 -0.71 -9.37
CA ARG A 30 -9.62 0.26 -9.75
C ARG A 30 -10.06 1.68 -9.49
N TYR A 31 -9.10 2.53 -9.11
CA TYR A 31 -9.31 3.94 -8.78
C TYR A 31 -8.62 4.85 -9.79
N PHE A 32 -9.29 5.93 -10.16
CA PHE A 32 -8.77 6.92 -11.08
C PHE A 32 -9.07 8.35 -10.60
N TYR A 33 -8.06 9.22 -10.68
CA TYR A 33 -8.20 10.64 -10.40
C TYR A 33 -8.88 11.35 -11.57
N ILE A 34 -9.97 12.06 -11.29
CA ILE A 34 -10.71 12.86 -12.27
C ILE A 34 -10.66 14.35 -11.89
N THR A 35 -10.93 15.23 -12.85
CA THR A 35 -10.97 16.68 -12.59
C THR A 35 -12.29 17.09 -11.91
N SER A 36 -12.36 18.31 -11.37
CA SER A 36 -13.61 18.89 -10.86
C SER A 36 -14.66 19.02 -11.97
N GLU A 37 -14.24 19.41 -13.17
CA GLU A 37 -15.10 19.50 -14.37
C GLU A 37 -15.68 18.13 -14.74
N ASP A 38 -14.83 17.10 -14.80
CA ASP A 38 -15.26 15.72 -15.03
C ASP A 38 -16.29 15.26 -13.97
N TYR A 39 -16.05 15.60 -12.70
CA TYR A 39 -16.95 15.23 -11.59
C TYR A 39 -18.32 15.90 -11.73
N VAL A 40 -18.36 17.18 -12.10
CA VAL A 40 -19.62 17.90 -12.34
C VAL A 40 -20.36 17.30 -13.54
N HIS A 41 -19.66 17.05 -14.65
CA HIS A 41 -20.29 16.41 -15.82
C HIS A 41 -20.86 15.05 -15.49
N LEU A 42 -20.11 14.22 -14.76
CA LEU A 42 -20.60 12.93 -14.28
C LEU A 42 -21.83 13.12 -13.38
N LYS A 43 -21.79 13.97 -12.36
CA LYS A 43 -22.94 14.17 -11.47
C LYS A 43 -24.20 14.69 -12.18
N VAL A 44 -24.04 15.67 -13.06
CA VAL A 44 -25.15 16.28 -13.81
C VAL A 44 -25.75 15.28 -14.80
N PHE A 45 -24.91 14.50 -15.49
CA PHE A 45 -25.37 13.45 -16.39
C PHE A 45 -26.17 12.36 -15.63
N LEU A 46 -25.98 12.24 -14.31
CA LEU A 46 -26.34 11.06 -13.52
C LEU A 46 -27.28 11.36 -12.35
N LYS A 47 -27.92 12.54 -12.33
CA LYS A 47 -28.95 12.95 -11.36
C LYS A 47 -28.56 12.74 -9.89
N ASP A 48 -27.36 13.18 -9.52
CA ASP A 48 -26.84 13.17 -8.13
C ASP A 48 -26.68 11.80 -7.45
N GLN A 49 -26.65 10.70 -8.21
CA GLN A 49 -26.29 9.38 -7.67
C GLN A 49 -24.77 9.20 -7.56
N ASN A 50 -24.32 8.50 -6.52
CA ASN A 50 -22.89 8.17 -6.32
C ASN A 50 -22.45 6.87 -7.02
N ARG A 51 -23.41 6.07 -7.51
CA ARG A 51 -23.18 4.84 -8.26
C ARG A 51 -23.91 4.93 -9.58
N ILE A 52 -23.24 4.50 -10.65
CA ILE A 52 -23.78 4.56 -11.99
C ILE A 52 -23.52 3.24 -12.69
N SER A 53 -24.48 2.80 -13.50
CA SER A 53 -24.33 1.68 -14.43
C SER A 53 -24.55 2.21 -15.84
N LEU A 54 -23.47 2.40 -16.60
CA LEU A 54 -23.51 2.98 -17.95
C LEU A 54 -23.64 1.88 -18.99
N ASN A 55 -24.55 2.05 -19.94
CA ASN A 55 -24.53 1.28 -21.19
C ASN A 55 -23.53 1.90 -22.20
N LYS A 56 -23.33 1.23 -23.34
CA LYS A 56 -22.34 1.65 -24.35
C LYS A 56 -22.67 3.01 -25.01
N GLU A 57 -23.95 3.32 -25.19
CA GLU A 57 -24.40 4.59 -25.77
C GLU A 57 -24.15 5.76 -24.81
N GLU A 58 -24.51 5.59 -23.54
CA GLU A 58 -24.27 6.56 -22.47
C GLU A 58 -22.77 6.80 -22.26
N LEU A 59 -21.95 5.74 -22.39
CA LEU A 59 -20.50 5.82 -22.33
C LEU A 59 -19.93 6.68 -23.48
N ASN A 60 -20.42 6.49 -24.70
CA ASN A 60 -20.00 7.28 -25.87
C ASN A 60 -20.38 8.77 -25.72
N ILE A 61 -21.58 9.04 -25.20
CA ILE A 61 -22.02 10.41 -24.91
C ILE A 61 -21.12 11.04 -23.85
N LEU A 62 -20.80 10.30 -22.79
CA LEU A 62 -19.90 10.75 -21.74
C LEU A 62 -18.48 11.02 -22.30
N GLU A 63 -17.95 10.12 -23.13
CA GLU A 63 -16.63 10.28 -23.74
C GLU A 63 -16.53 11.57 -24.57
N SER A 64 -17.60 11.92 -25.30
CA SER A 64 -17.65 13.15 -26.11
C SER A 64 -17.64 14.45 -25.28
N LYS A 65 -18.02 14.38 -24.00
CA LYS A 65 -18.22 15.53 -23.11
C LYS A 65 -17.21 15.61 -21.96
N THR A 66 -16.32 14.64 -21.83
CA THR A 66 -15.39 14.54 -20.70
C THR A 66 -13.94 14.78 -21.12
N THR A 67 -13.08 15.05 -20.15
CA THR A 67 -11.68 15.33 -20.46
C THR A 67 -10.96 14.09 -21.01
N LYS A 68 -9.79 14.32 -21.63
CA LYS A 68 -8.88 13.26 -22.10
C LYS A 68 -8.61 12.17 -21.06
N ARG A 69 -8.70 12.47 -19.76
CA ARG A 69 -8.50 11.49 -18.67
C ARG A 69 -9.61 10.45 -18.59
N ILE A 70 -10.88 10.84 -18.70
CA ILE A 70 -11.99 9.90 -18.73
C ILE A 70 -11.96 9.09 -20.02
N LYS A 71 -11.62 9.70 -21.15
CA LYS A 71 -11.43 8.96 -22.41
C LYS A 71 -10.37 7.86 -22.30
N MET A 72 -9.20 8.14 -21.74
CA MET A 72 -8.16 7.12 -21.50
C MET A 72 -8.64 6.02 -20.54
N LEU A 73 -9.47 6.37 -19.55
CA LEU A 73 -10.05 5.41 -18.60
C LEU A 73 -11.05 4.50 -19.31
N ILE A 74 -11.96 5.06 -20.11
CA ILE A 74 -12.94 4.33 -20.93
C ILE A 74 -12.21 3.37 -21.88
N GLU A 75 -11.23 3.86 -22.64
CA GLU A 75 -10.41 3.01 -23.53
C GLU A 75 -9.70 1.88 -22.77
N SER A 76 -9.28 2.13 -21.52
CA SER A 76 -8.66 1.11 -20.67
C SER A 76 -9.64 0.07 -20.13
N LEU A 77 -10.91 0.46 -19.93
CA LEU A 77 -12.00 -0.44 -19.53
C LEU A 77 -12.44 -1.32 -20.70
N GLU A 78 -12.33 -0.84 -21.94
CA GLU A 78 -12.64 -1.61 -23.14
C GLU A 78 -11.51 -2.57 -23.55
N LYS A 79 -10.24 -2.17 -23.43
CA LYS A 79 -9.06 -3.00 -23.81
C LYS A 79 -8.72 -4.16 -22.84
N ASN A 80 -9.60 -4.46 -21.90
CA ASN A 80 -9.25 -5.08 -20.62
C ASN A 80 -8.91 -6.59 -20.65
N ASP A 81 -9.02 -7.30 -21.78
CA ASP A 81 -8.80 -8.76 -21.80
C ASP A 81 -7.34 -9.19 -22.03
N LYS A 82 -6.56 -8.46 -22.85
CA LYS A 82 -5.17 -8.86 -23.15
C LYS A 82 -4.17 -8.48 -22.04
N LYS A 83 -4.35 -7.31 -21.42
CA LYS A 83 -3.45 -6.80 -20.36
C LYS A 83 -3.67 -7.51 -19.01
N LYS A 84 -4.90 -7.95 -18.73
CA LYS A 84 -5.26 -8.74 -17.53
C LYS A 84 -4.61 -10.13 -17.57
N LYS A 85 -4.52 -10.77 -18.76
CA LYS A 85 -3.71 -12.00 -18.96
C LYS A 85 -2.22 -11.80 -18.70
N PHE A 86 -1.62 -10.70 -19.16
CA PHE A 86 -0.20 -10.43 -18.93
C PHE A 86 0.12 -10.11 -17.46
N LEU A 87 -0.70 -9.28 -16.80
CA LEU A 87 -0.49 -8.97 -15.37
C LEU A 87 -0.72 -10.19 -14.46
N ASN A 88 -1.68 -11.07 -14.79
CA ASN A 88 -1.85 -12.34 -14.10
C ASN A 88 -0.65 -13.28 -14.29
N SER A 89 0.10 -13.17 -15.40
CA SER A 89 1.30 -13.99 -15.63
C SER A 89 2.48 -13.65 -14.71
N ILE A 90 2.42 -12.52 -13.99
CA ILE A 90 3.45 -12.06 -13.05
C ILE A 90 3.09 -12.44 -11.60
N ILE A 91 1.81 -12.71 -11.30
CA ILE A 91 1.37 -13.16 -9.98
C ILE A 91 1.72 -14.64 -9.84
N LEU A 92 2.63 -14.95 -8.91
CA LEU A 92 3.08 -16.32 -8.64
C LEU A 92 2.08 -17.05 -7.74
N LEU A 93 1.58 -16.35 -6.72
CA LEU A 93 0.63 -16.87 -5.76
C LEU A 93 -0.37 -15.78 -5.39
N GLU A 94 -1.65 -16.11 -5.42
CA GLU A 94 -2.72 -15.23 -4.97
C GLU A 94 -3.20 -15.67 -3.58
N PHE A 95 -3.20 -14.75 -2.62
CA PHE A 95 -3.79 -15.00 -1.32
C PHE A 95 -5.29 -14.75 -1.37
N LYS A 96 -6.03 -15.81 -1.73
CA LYS A 96 -7.49 -15.78 -1.76
C LYS A 96 -8.05 -15.40 -0.39
N ASN A 97 -9.09 -14.57 -0.38
CA ASN A 97 -9.77 -14.08 0.83
C ASN A 97 -8.86 -13.31 1.81
N ALA A 98 -7.80 -12.65 1.31
CA ALA A 98 -6.94 -11.80 2.12
C ALA A 98 -7.73 -10.76 2.93
N ASP A 99 -8.75 -10.15 2.33
CA ASP A 99 -9.63 -9.21 3.02
C ASP A 99 -10.25 -9.84 4.29
N VAL A 100 -10.89 -11.01 4.15
CA VAL A 100 -11.52 -11.75 5.26
C VAL A 100 -10.49 -12.10 6.34
N PHE A 101 -9.30 -12.53 5.94
CA PHE A 101 -8.20 -12.83 6.86
C PHE A 101 -7.82 -11.60 7.69
N PHE A 102 -7.57 -10.45 7.05
CA PHE A 102 -7.21 -9.22 7.75
C PHE A 102 -8.35 -8.65 8.61
N SER A 103 -9.63 -8.82 8.22
CA SER A 103 -10.74 -8.42 9.10
C SER A 103 -10.80 -9.22 10.40
N LYS A 104 -10.42 -10.50 10.36
CA LYS A 104 -10.44 -11.36 11.56
C LYS A 104 -9.28 -11.05 12.49
N ILE A 105 -8.11 -10.71 11.95
CA ILE A 105 -6.92 -10.39 12.73
C ILE A 105 -6.97 -8.98 13.29
N TYR A 106 -7.51 -8.02 12.53
CA TYR A 106 -7.52 -6.61 12.91
C TYR A 106 -7.99 -6.35 14.36
N PRO A 107 -9.10 -6.94 14.87
CA PRO A 107 -9.53 -6.73 16.25
C PRO A 107 -8.48 -7.09 17.31
N LEU A 108 -7.64 -8.10 17.07
CA LEU A 108 -6.59 -8.55 18.01
C LEU A 108 -5.47 -7.51 18.14
N VAL A 109 -5.20 -6.77 17.07
CA VAL A 109 -4.10 -5.81 16.96
C VAL A 109 -4.59 -4.36 16.89
N ALA A 110 -5.90 -4.15 17.03
CA ALA A 110 -6.54 -2.84 16.94
C ALA A 110 -6.02 -1.85 18.00
N ILE A 111 -5.53 -2.35 19.14
CA ILE A 111 -4.93 -1.51 20.19
C ILE A 111 -3.62 -0.87 19.73
N LEU A 112 -2.84 -1.57 18.91
CA LEU A 112 -1.58 -1.08 18.34
C LEU A 112 -1.85 0.00 17.29
N THR A 113 -2.93 -0.12 16.53
CA THR A 113 -3.31 0.86 15.49
C THR A 113 -4.07 2.08 16.03
N ARG A 114 -4.67 1.99 17.23
CA ARG A 114 -5.51 3.05 17.82
C ARG A 114 -4.80 4.04 18.73
N THR A 115 -3.69 3.66 19.35
CA THR A 115 -3.21 4.37 20.54
C THR A 115 -2.02 5.28 20.24
N LYS A 116 -2.17 6.58 20.52
CA LYS A 116 -1.02 7.52 20.58
C LYS A 116 0.04 7.06 21.59
N ILE A 117 -0.39 6.28 22.59
CA ILE A 117 0.47 5.62 23.57
C ILE A 117 1.44 4.65 22.87
N PHE A 118 0.98 3.84 21.91
CA PHE A 118 1.87 2.94 21.16
C PHE A 118 2.95 3.73 20.43
N LEU A 119 2.60 4.81 19.73
CA LEU A 119 3.58 5.68 19.07
C LEU A 119 4.57 6.30 20.05
N PHE A 120 4.08 6.79 21.20
CA PHE A 120 4.94 7.38 22.23
C PHE A 120 5.91 6.36 22.82
N VAL A 121 5.42 5.16 23.15
CA VAL A 121 6.25 4.05 23.66
C VAL A 121 7.26 3.64 22.61
N THR A 122 6.86 3.39 21.36
CA THR A 122 7.77 3.09 20.26
C THR A 122 8.83 4.18 20.10
N GLY A 123 8.46 5.46 20.18
CA GLY A 123 9.39 6.59 20.14
C GLY A 123 10.44 6.54 21.24
N ILE A 124 10.03 6.30 22.48
CA ILE A 124 10.96 6.13 23.62
C ILE A 124 11.88 4.93 23.41
N LEU A 125 11.35 3.78 22.99
CA LEU A 125 12.15 2.58 22.75
C LEU A 125 13.21 2.82 21.67
N ASN A 126 12.86 3.54 20.60
CA ASN A 126 13.81 3.90 19.54
C ASN A 126 14.93 4.83 20.05
N LEU A 127 14.63 5.77 20.94
CA LEU A 127 15.65 6.66 21.54
C LEU A 127 16.61 5.90 22.45
N ILE A 128 16.08 4.99 23.28
CA ILE A 128 16.89 4.10 24.12
C ILE A 128 17.80 3.24 23.24
N GLU A 129 17.26 2.72 22.15
CA GLU A 129 17.97 1.87 21.21
C GLU A 129 19.10 2.57 20.47
N LEU A 130 18.96 3.86 20.13
CA LEU A 130 20.05 4.60 19.50
C LEU A 130 21.33 4.59 20.35
N VAL A 131 21.18 4.61 21.68
CA VAL A 131 22.29 4.52 22.64
C VAL A 131 22.84 3.10 22.73
N ILE A 132 21.96 2.10 22.79
CA ILE A 132 22.30 0.69 22.96
C ILE A 132 22.97 0.11 21.69
N TYR A 133 22.45 0.44 20.51
CA TYR A 133 22.91 -0.09 19.22
C TYR A 133 24.39 0.22 18.96
N SER A 134 24.89 1.37 19.43
CA SER A 134 26.31 1.73 19.36
C SER A 134 27.24 0.71 20.03
N ARG A 135 26.75 0.01 21.06
CA ARG A 135 27.49 -1.04 21.80
C ARG A 135 27.54 -2.36 21.04
N TYR A 136 26.54 -2.62 20.19
CA TYR A 136 26.42 -3.86 19.42
C TYR A 136 27.17 -3.84 18.09
N PHE A 137 27.64 -2.68 17.62
CA PHE A 137 28.42 -2.56 16.38
C PHE A 137 29.60 -3.54 16.32
N ARG A 138 30.29 -3.76 17.46
CA ARG A 138 31.39 -4.74 17.56
C ARG A 138 30.90 -6.20 17.47
N ILE A 139 29.74 -6.52 18.04
CA ILE A 139 29.17 -7.88 18.05
C ILE A 139 28.67 -8.28 16.67
N VAL A 140 28.06 -7.34 15.93
CA VAL A 140 27.56 -7.60 14.57
C VAL A 140 28.67 -8.00 13.62
N ASN A 141 29.88 -7.45 13.78
CA ASN A 141 31.04 -7.78 12.94
C ASN A 141 31.74 -9.10 13.32
N LEU A 142 31.35 -9.72 14.44
CA LEU A 142 31.82 -11.05 14.82
C LEU A 142 30.95 -12.10 14.12
N ASN A 143 31.58 -13.00 13.35
CA ASN A 143 30.95 -14.13 12.68
C ASN A 143 29.96 -13.78 11.54
N ASN A 144 30.50 -13.20 10.46
CA ASN A 144 29.75 -12.82 9.26
C ASN A 144 29.03 -14.00 8.58
N ASN A 145 29.59 -15.22 8.60
CA ASN A 145 29.03 -16.35 7.85
C ASN A 145 27.67 -16.82 8.43
N PHE A 146 27.58 -16.99 9.75
CA PHE A 146 26.33 -17.41 10.40
C PHE A 146 25.22 -16.38 10.18
N ARG A 147 25.53 -15.09 10.32
CA ARG A 147 24.59 -13.99 10.04
C ARG A 147 24.09 -14.00 8.59
N ASN A 148 25.01 -14.16 7.64
CA ASN A 148 24.70 -14.07 6.22
C ASN A 148 23.70 -15.17 5.79
N MET A 149 23.78 -16.37 6.37
CA MET A 149 22.84 -17.47 6.11
C MET A 149 21.37 -17.09 6.42
N TRP A 150 21.14 -16.31 7.47
CA TRP A 150 19.79 -15.95 7.93
C TRP A 150 19.28 -14.62 7.35
N THR A 151 20.14 -13.85 6.70
CA THR A 151 19.82 -12.49 6.25
C THR A 151 18.65 -12.45 5.27
N LEU A 152 18.58 -13.39 4.32
CA LEU A 152 17.46 -13.46 3.37
C LEU A 152 16.12 -13.75 4.06
N ILE A 153 16.11 -14.64 5.05
CA ILE A 153 14.92 -14.99 5.84
C ILE A 153 14.44 -13.74 6.59
N TRP A 154 15.36 -12.99 7.18
CA TRP A 154 15.05 -11.74 7.88
C TRP A 154 14.51 -10.64 6.98
N ILE A 155 15.05 -10.49 5.77
CA ILE A 155 14.51 -9.55 4.78
C ILE A 155 13.07 -9.93 4.41
N ILE A 156 12.82 -11.20 4.10
CA ILE A 156 11.48 -11.67 3.74
C ILE A 156 10.50 -11.46 4.89
N LEU A 157 10.88 -11.84 6.11
CA LEU A 157 10.04 -11.65 7.29
C LEU A 157 9.73 -10.18 7.54
N ASN A 158 10.73 -9.29 7.41
CA ASN A 158 10.53 -7.85 7.56
C ASN A 158 9.54 -7.31 6.52
N ILE A 159 9.66 -7.71 5.25
CA ILE A 159 8.72 -7.31 4.18
C ILE A 159 7.30 -7.78 4.49
N ILE A 160 7.12 -9.02 4.95
CA ILE A 160 5.79 -9.54 5.29
C ILE A 160 5.15 -8.70 6.40
N ILE A 161 5.91 -8.38 7.47
CA ILE A 161 5.36 -7.61 8.59
C ILE A 161 5.07 -6.16 8.17
N HIS A 162 5.92 -5.59 7.32
CA HIS A 162 5.71 -4.26 6.72
C HIS A 162 4.39 -4.19 5.94
N GLU A 163 4.18 -5.11 4.99
CA GLU A 163 2.94 -5.19 4.21
C GLU A 163 1.71 -5.45 5.11
N PHE A 164 1.86 -6.30 6.13
CA PHE A 164 0.79 -6.56 7.11
C PHE A 164 0.39 -5.28 7.85
N ALA A 165 1.34 -4.41 8.19
CA ALA A 165 1.04 -3.14 8.87
C ALA A 165 0.24 -2.18 7.98
N HIS A 166 0.49 -2.15 6.66
CA HIS A 166 -0.40 -1.45 5.72
C HIS A 166 -1.80 -2.05 5.72
N ALA A 167 -1.91 -3.37 5.60
CA ALA A 167 -3.18 -4.08 5.54
C ALA A 167 -4.05 -3.80 6.78
N LEU A 168 -3.42 -3.88 7.97
CA LEU A 168 -4.07 -3.59 9.24
C LEU A 168 -4.50 -2.12 9.35
N SER A 169 -3.72 -1.18 8.82
CA SER A 169 -4.12 0.23 8.80
C SER A 169 -5.27 0.51 7.83
N VAL A 170 -5.34 -0.19 6.70
CA VAL A 170 -6.49 -0.10 5.79
C VAL A 170 -7.75 -0.62 6.47
N ARG A 171 -7.66 -1.78 7.12
CA ARG A 171 -8.78 -2.32 7.91
C ARG A 171 -9.19 -1.42 9.07
N HIS A 172 -8.23 -0.73 9.69
CA HIS A 172 -8.50 0.23 10.75
C HIS A 172 -9.49 1.32 10.34
N TYR A 173 -9.36 1.82 9.12
CA TYR A 173 -10.26 2.83 8.55
C TYR A 173 -11.48 2.22 7.83
N GLY A 174 -11.79 0.95 8.08
CA GLY A 174 -12.95 0.26 7.50
C GLY A 174 -12.84 0.04 5.99
N ARG A 175 -11.62 0.05 5.44
CA ARG A 175 -11.35 -0.14 4.01
C ARG A 175 -11.01 -1.60 3.71
N GLU A 176 -11.07 -1.96 2.43
CA GLU A 176 -10.89 -3.33 1.95
C GLU A 176 -9.48 -3.59 1.42
N ILE A 177 -9.01 -4.83 1.61
CA ILE A 177 -7.81 -5.34 0.94
C ILE A 177 -8.21 -5.86 -0.43
N LEU A 178 -7.79 -5.15 -1.49
CA LEU A 178 -8.25 -5.43 -2.86
C LEU A 178 -7.67 -6.73 -3.41
N SER A 179 -6.40 -6.99 -3.11
CA SER A 179 -5.69 -8.21 -3.48
C SER A 179 -4.45 -8.34 -2.61
N ALA A 180 -3.96 -9.56 -2.41
CA ALA A 180 -2.68 -9.83 -1.76
C ALA A 180 -2.08 -11.09 -2.36
N GLY A 181 -0.76 -11.23 -2.27
CA GLY A 181 -0.08 -12.42 -2.77
C GLY A 181 1.41 -12.20 -2.96
N MET A 182 1.97 -12.98 -3.87
CA MET A 182 3.37 -12.91 -4.26
C MET A 182 3.46 -12.73 -5.77
N LYS A 183 4.25 -11.76 -6.21
CA LYS A 183 4.46 -11.46 -7.64
C LYS A 183 5.96 -11.48 -7.96
N LEU A 184 6.30 -11.73 -9.21
CA LEU A 184 7.67 -11.67 -9.68
C LEU A 184 8.01 -10.23 -10.12
N ASN A 185 8.95 -9.59 -9.45
CA ASN A 185 9.46 -8.29 -9.87
C ASN A 185 10.94 -8.43 -10.21
N PHE A 186 11.32 -8.20 -11.48
CA PHE A 186 12.69 -8.41 -11.96
C PHE A 186 13.28 -9.79 -11.55
N PHE A 187 12.53 -10.87 -11.77
CA PHE A 187 12.89 -12.25 -11.38
C PHE A 187 13.02 -12.52 -9.88
N VAL A 188 12.65 -11.58 -9.02
CA VAL A 188 12.62 -11.76 -7.56
C VAL A 188 11.17 -11.87 -7.08
N PRO A 189 10.81 -12.90 -6.30
CA PRO A 189 9.49 -12.99 -5.70
C PRO A 189 9.33 -11.92 -4.60
N ILE A 190 8.28 -11.11 -4.71
CA ILE A 190 7.96 -10.04 -3.75
C ILE A 190 6.53 -10.23 -3.26
N PHE A 191 6.37 -10.25 -1.92
CA PHE A 191 5.06 -10.20 -1.27
C PHE A 191 4.44 -8.81 -1.45
N PHE A 192 3.14 -8.76 -1.71
CA PHE A 192 2.44 -7.50 -1.84
C PHE A 192 1.04 -7.57 -1.24
N ILE A 193 0.59 -6.45 -0.69
CA ILE A 193 -0.81 -6.24 -0.31
C ILE A 193 -1.32 -4.96 -0.98
N ASN A 194 -2.36 -5.10 -1.79
CA ASN A 194 -2.98 -3.99 -2.48
C ASN A 194 -3.95 -3.24 -1.55
N THR A 195 -3.46 -2.12 -1.04
CA THR A 195 -4.12 -1.22 -0.10
C THR A 195 -4.72 0.02 -0.76
N THR A 196 -4.80 0.06 -2.09
CA THR A 196 -5.25 1.23 -2.88
C THR A 196 -6.64 1.76 -2.46
N ASP A 197 -7.48 0.91 -1.85
CA ASP A 197 -8.79 1.28 -1.34
C ASP A 197 -8.76 2.43 -0.31
N ILE A 198 -7.60 2.69 0.31
CA ILE A 198 -7.40 3.82 1.23
C ILE A 198 -7.51 5.20 0.55
N ILE A 199 -7.39 5.30 -0.78
CA ILE A 199 -7.34 6.60 -1.47
C ILE A 199 -8.62 7.43 -1.26
N VAL A 200 -9.77 6.79 -1.00
CA VAL A 200 -11.03 7.50 -0.73
C VAL A 200 -11.11 8.11 0.68
N CYS A 201 -10.20 7.74 1.58
CA CYS A 201 -10.16 8.24 2.96
C CYS A 201 -9.61 9.67 3.03
N LYS A 202 -9.75 10.29 4.20
CA LYS A 202 -9.24 11.64 4.47
C LYS A 202 -7.71 11.64 4.45
N LYS A 203 -7.12 12.79 4.13
CA LYS A 203 -5.66 12.99 4.08
C LYS A 203 -4.89 12.34 5.23
N ARG A 204 -5.29 12.60 6.47
CA ARG A 204 -4.61 12.09 7.68
C ARG A 204 -4.63 10.56 7.75
N GLU A 205 -5.70 9.95 7.27
CA GLU A 205 -5.91 8.49 7.29
C GLU A 205 -5.03 7.83 6.23
N ARG A 206 -4.90 8.44 5.05
CA ARG A 206 -4.01 7.97 3.98
C ARG A 206 -2.54 8.08 4.38
N VAL A 207 -2.12 9.24 4.92
CA VAL A 207 -0.78 9.45 5.46
C VAL A 207 -0.46 8.41 6.53
N TRP A 208 -1.39 8.15 7.45
CA TRP A 208 -1.20 7.12 8.48
C TRP A 208 -1.06 5.72 7.88
N ALA A 209 -1.87 5.37 6.87
CA ALA A 209 -1.80 4.06 6.24
C ALA A 209 -0.48 3.80 5.53
N SER A 210 0.16 4.83 4.95
CA SER A 210 1.52 4.72 4.42
C SER A 210 2.57 4.73 5.55
N PHE A 211 2.38 5.53 6.60
CA PHE A 211 3.35 5.64 7.69
C PHE A 211 3.33 4.44 8.66
N SER A 212 2.23 3.71 8.76
CA SER A 212 2.05 2.61 9.71
C SER A 212 3.08 1.49 9.53
N ALA A 213 3.47 1.20 8.29
CA ALA A 213 4.45 0.16 7.98
C ALA A 213 5.88 0.57 8.36
N ILE A 214 6.22 1.85 8.21
CA ILE A 214 7.47 2.43 8.72
C ILE A 214 7.50 2.32 10.27
N VAL A 215 6.41 2.67 10.94
CA VAL A 215 6.28 2.55 12.40
C VAL A 215 6.43 1.09 12.85
N ALA A 216 5.84 0.13 12.13
CA ALA A 216 5.97 -1.29 12.43
C ALA A 216 7.43 -1.76 12.32
N ASN A 217 8.15 -1.33 11.28
CA ASN A 217 9.57 -1.63 11.12
C ASN A 217 10.42 -1.06 12.26
N PHE A 218 10.22 0.21 12.65
CA PHE A 218 10.90 0.78 13.81
C PHE A 218 10.57 0.04 15.10
N SER A 219 9.30 -0.33 15.31
CA SER A 219 8.85 -1.06 16.49
C SER A 219 9.51 -2.45 16.57
N LEU A 220 9.55 -3.19 15.47
CA LEU A 220 10.26 -4.46 15.38
C LEU A 220 11.75 -4.32 15.64
N GLY A 221 12.37 -3.30 15.04
CA GLY A 221 13.77 -2.97 15.24
C GLY A 221 14.09 -2.80 16.73
N SER A 222 13.26 -2.04 17.45
CA SER A 222 13.46 -1.81 18.87
C SER A 222 13.18 -3.04 19.73
N ILE A 223 12.09 -3.76 19.48
CA ILE A 223 11.73 -4.96 20.25
C ILE A 223 12.83 -6.02 20.13
N THR A 224 13.33 -6.25 18.92
CA THR A 224 14.32 -7.31 18.64
C THR A 224 15.69 -6.95 19.19
N SER A 225 16.08 -5.68 19.14
CA SER A 225 17.33 -5.23 19.78
C SER A 225 17.24 -5.29 21.31
N LEU A 226 16.14 -4.85 21.92
CA LEU A 226 15.95 -4.94 23.38
C LEU A 226 15.94 -6.40 23.87
N ALA A 227 15.38 -7.32 23.07
CA ALA A 227 15.38 -8.75 23.39
C ALA A 227 16.81 -9.30 23.60
N THR A 228 17.83 -8.69 23.00
CA THR A 228 19.23 -9.13 23.14
C THR A 228 19.77 -8.97 24.56
N LEU A 229 19.18 -8.09 25.38
CA LEU A 229 19.54 -7.89 26.78
C LEU A 229 19.15 -9.10 27.64
N PHE A 230 18.12 -9.85 27.23
CA PHE A 230 17.56 -10.97 27.99
C PHE A 230 18.06 -12.34 27.51
N VAL A 231 18.82 -12.36 26.42
CA VAL A 231 19.34 -13.59 25.82
C VAL A 231 20.82 -13.70 26.14
N GLN A 232 21.31 -14.90 26.45
CA GLN A 232 22.75 -15.14 26.70
C GLN A 232 23.51 -15.68 25.47
N PRO A 233 22.98 -16.65 24.70
CA PRO A 233 23.72 -17.22 23.56
C PRO A 233 24.10 -16.18 22.51
N LEU A 234 25.39 -16.12 22.17
CA LEU A 234 25.93 -15.15 21.21
C LEU A 234 25.27 -15.26 19.83
N GLN A 235 25.00 -16.49 19.36
CA GLN A 235 24.35 -16.73 18.06
C GLN A 235 22.95 -16.10 18.00
N ILE A 236 22.15 -16.23 19.06
CA ILE A 236 20.80 -15.65 19.11
C ILE A 236 20.89 -14.13 19.18
N LYS A 237 21.83 -13.57 19.94
CA LYS A 237 22.09 -12.11 19.92
C LYS A 237 22.42 -11.61 18.53
N ILE A 238 23.29 -12.30 17.80
CA ILE A 238 23.65 -11.94 16.42
C ILE A 238 22.41 -11.93 15.53
N LEU A 239 21.54 -12.94 15.62
CA LEU A 239 20.30 -13.01 14.82
C LEU A 239 19.35 -11.86 15.14
N LEU A 240 19.11 -11.58 16.42
CA LEU A 240 18.24 -10.51 16.89
C LEU A 240 18.74 -9.13 16.45
N ILE A 241 20.04 -8.85 16.64
CA ILE A 241 20.63 -7.58 16.21
C ILE A 241 20.56 -7.46 14.68
N SER A 242 20.81 -8.55 13.94
CA SER A 242 20.76 -8.53 12.48
C SER A 242 19.36 -8.23 11.96
N PHE A 243 18.32 -8.83 12.56
CA PHE A 243 16.94 -8.53 12.20
C PHE A 243 16.53 -7.11 12.61
N SER A 244 17.04 -6.61 13.74
CA SER A 244 16.89 -5.22 14.15
C SER A 244 17.48 -4.24 13.13
N THR A 245 18.73 -4.48 12.71
CA THR A 245 19.41 -3.69 11.67
C THR A 245 18.61 -3.67 10.37
N ILE A 246 18.16 -4.84 9.90
CA ILE A 246 17.34 -4.95 8.69
C ILE A 246 16.06 -4.13 8.84
N SER A 247 15.38 -4.24 9.97
CA SER A 247 14.12 -3.52 10.21
C SER A 247 14.31 -2.00 10.21
N TYR A 248 15.36 -1.49 10.86
CA TYR A 248 15.68 -0.06 10.86
C TYR A 248 16.09 0.45 9.48
N VAL A 249 16.95 -0.29 8.77
CA VAL A 249 17.35 0.08 7.41
C VAL A 249 16.15 0.08 6.47
N SER A 250 15.27 -0.93 6.54
CA SER A 250 14.01 -0.96 5.79
C SER A 250 13.10 0.23 6.11
N ALA A 251 12.98 0.62 7.39
CA ALA A 251 12.19 1.79 7.78
C ALA A 251 12.75 3.08 7.16
N LEU A 252 14.07 3.27 7.22
CA LEU A 252 14.74 4.45 6.66
C LEU A 252 14.64 4.50 5.14
N ILE A 253 14.86 3.36 4.45
CA ILE A 253 14.70 3.28 2.99
C ILE A 253 13.27 3.64 2.59
N ASN A 254 12.26 3.07 3.27
CA ASN A 254 10.86 3.38 2.97
C ASN A 254 10.47 4.82 3.28
N LEU A 255 11.19 5.52 4.16
CA LEU A 255 10.95 6.94 4.44
C LEU A 255 11.52 7.87 3.35
N ILE A 256 12.40 7.39 2.46
CA ILE A 256 12.98 8.19 1.38
C ILE A 256 11.88 8.60 0.38
N PRO A 257 11.67 9.91 0.14
CA PRO A 257 10.54 10.39 -0.65
C PRO A 257 10.77 10.40 -2.17
N PHE A 258 11.96 10.00 -2.64
CA PHE A 258 12.34 10.14 -4.06
C PHE A 258 11.97 8.93 -4.93
N TRP A 259 11.73 7.77 -4.32
CA TRP A 259 11.29 6.55 -5.01
C TRP A 259 9.87 6.22 -4.60
N LYS A 260 9.14 5.44 -5.40
CA LYS A 260 7.76 5.00 -5.12
C LYS A 260 7.66 4.00 -3.97
N LEU A 261 8.15 4.44 -2.81
CA LEU A 261 8.10 3.84 -1.50
C LEU A 261 7.10 4.63 -0.65
N ASP A 262 6.92 4.23 0.60
CA ASP A 262 5.96 4.87 1.49
C ASP A 262 6.18 6.37 1.68
N GLY A 263 7.43 6.81 1.81
CA GLY A 263 7.81 8.22 1.98
C GLY A 263 7.34 9.09 0.81
N TYR A 264 7.36 8.54 -0.41
CA TYR A 264 6.82 9.21 -1.59
C TYR A 264 5.31 9.32 -1.53
N HIS A 265 4.62 8.26 -1.13
CA HIS A 265 3.16 8.26 -0.98
C HIS A 265 2.71 9.21 0.13
N ILE A 266 3.41 9.22 1.26
CA ILE A 266 3.24 10.20 2.34
C ILE A 266 3.41 11.61 1.81
N LEU A 267 4.48 11.89 1.06
CA LEU A 267 4.72 13.21 0.49
C LEU A 267 3.61 13.63 -0.48
N CYS A 268 3.18 12.72 -1.37
CA CYS A 268 2.06 12.97 -2.30
C CYS A 268 0.78 13.33 -1.54
N ASP A 269 0.45 12.58 -0.48
CA ASP A 269 -0.74 12.84 0.33
C ASP A 269 -0.63 14.13 1.15
N VAL A 270 0.54 14.45 1.69
CA VAL A 270 0.80 15.71 2.42
C VAL A 270 0.67 16.91 1.48
N LEU A 271 1.21 16.82 0.27
CA LEU A 271 1.15 17.90 -0.72
C LEU A 271 -0.21 17.99 -1.42
N GLY A 272 -1.04 16.95 -1.37
CA GLY A 272 -2.28 16.90 -2.14
C GLY A 272 -2.03 16.77 -3.64
N ILE A 273 -0.86 16.26 -4.05
CA ILE A 273 -0.46 16.12 -5.46
C ILE A 273 -0.31 14.62 -5.75
N PRO A 274 -1.30 13.98 -6.40
CA PRO A 274 -1.22 12.57 -6.72
C PRO A 274 -0.23 12.37 -7.88
N ASN A 275 0.67 11.38 -7.74
CA ASN A 275 1.71 11.04 -8.72
C ASN A 275 2.65 12.21 -9.06
N LEU A 276 3.44 12.64 -8.07
CA LEU A 276 4.40 13.73 -8.16
C LEU A 276 5.29 13.66 -9.42
N ASP A 277 5.69 12.47 -9.85
CA ASP A 277 6.58 12.24 -11.00
C ASP A 277 6.02 12.79 -12.32
N ASN A 278 4.68 12.77 -12.44
CA ASN A 278 3.99 13.26 -13.62
C ASN A 278 3.79 14.78 -13.57
N TYR A 279 3.94 15.40 -12.39
CA TYR A 279 3.81 16.84 -12.21
C TYR A 279 5.06 17.56 -12.73
N PHE A 280 6.26 17.07 -12.39
CA PHE A 280 7.53 17.67 -12.82
C PHE A 280 7.85 17.48 -14.30
N LYS A 281 7.19 16.55 -15.00
CA LYS A 281 7.33 16.39 -16.46
C LYS A 281 6.52 17.42 -17.27
N LYS A 282 5.76 18.29 -16.61
CA LYS A 282 4.91 19.32 -17.24
C LYS A 282 5.44 20.74 -17.09
N VAL A 283 6.54 20.91 -16.36
CA VAL A 283 7.29 22.18 -16.24
C VAL A 283 8.52 22.06 -17.11
#